data_AF-A0A2H0N891-F1
#
_entry.id   AF-A0A2H0N891-F1
#
_cell.length_a   1.000
_cell.length_b   1.000
_cell.length_c   1.000
_cell.angle_alpha   90.00
_cell.angle_beta   90.00
_cell.angle_gamma   90.00
#
_symmetry.space_group_name_H-M   'P 1'
#
loop_
_entity.id
_entity.type
_entity.pdbx_description
1 polymer ?
#
loop_
_entity_poly.entity_id
_entity_poly.type
_entity_poly.pdbx_seq_one_letter_code
_entity_poly.pdbx_strand_id
1 'polypeptide(L)' 'MLNSTITIKKSNNQKFKVEIDVNKLEKLANIFGLYNPDFIKSLEKSEKDYKQGKYKKIKSLKEL' A
#
# COMPACT_ATOMS: atom_id res chain seq x y z
N MET A 1 8.70 28.78 2.78
CA MET A 1 8.64 27.99 1.55
C MET A 1 7.75 26.77 1.79
N LEU A 2 6.70 26.60 1.01
CA LEU A 2 5.60 25.66 1.27
C LEU A 2 5.77 24.43 0.35
N ASN A 3 6.74 23.56 0.63
CA ASN A 3 7.09 22.47 -0.28
C ASN A 3 6.74 21.09 0.29
N SER A 4 5.48 20.93 0.69
CA SER A 4 4.88 19.63 1.01
C SER A 4 3.43 19.61 0.57
N THR A 5 3.17 19.33 -0.70
CA THR A 5 1.78 19.21 -1.15
C THR A 5 1.66 18.07 -2.13
N ILE A 6 1.42 16.89 -1.57
CA ILE A 6 0.94 15.71 -2.30
C ILE A 6 -0.07 16.19 -3.33
N THR A 7 0.20 15.96 -4.61
CA THR A 7 -0.71 16.41 -5.67
C THR A 7 -1.63 15.26 -6.03
N ILE A 8 -2.93 15.46 -5.79
CA ILE A 8 -3.96 14.46 -6.07
C ILE A 8 -4.73 14.94 -7.29
N LYS A 9 -4.60 14.22 -8.41
CA LYS A 9 -5.39 14.46 -9.61
C LYS A 9 -6.47 13.39 -9.72
N LYS A 10 -7.71 13.83 -9.89
CA LYS A 10 -8.84 12.95 -10.19
C LYS A 10 -8.68 12.43 -11.62
N SER A 11 -8.74 11.11 -11.80
CA SER A 11 -8.75 10.47 -13.12
C SER A 11 -10.16 10.00 -13.47
N ASN A 12 -10.46 9.91 -14.77
CA ASN A 12 -11.81 9.69 -15.32
C ASN A 12 -12.46 8.34 -14.98
N ASN A 13 -11.86 7.49 -14.13
CA ASN A 13 -12.36 6.15 -13.78
C ASN A 13 -12.29 5.83 -12.27
N GLN A 14 -12.78 6.71 -11.38
CA GLN A 14 -12.76 6.52 -9.91
C GLN A 14 -11.35 6.30 -9.31
N LYS A 15 -10.29 6.59 -10.08
CA LYS A 15 -8.90 6.42 -9.66
C LYS A 15 -8.31 7.79 -9.35
N PHE A 16 -7.49 7.85 -8.31
CA PHE A 16 -6.71 9.04 -7.99
C PHE A 16 -5.26 8.79 -8.41
N LYS A 17 -4.67 9.74 -9.13
CA LYS A 17 -3.24 9.78 -9.36
C LYS A 17 -2.63 10.64 -8.25
N VAL A 18 -1.74 10.05 -7.46
CA VAL A 18 -1.04 10.74 -6.37
C VAL A 18 0.41 10.92 -6.78
N GLU A 19 0.86 12.17 -6.90
CA GLU A 19 2.25 12.54 -7.17
C GLU A 19 2.90 12.97 -5.84
N ILE A 20 3.97 12.28 -5.44
CA ILE A 20 4.70 12.47 -4.18
C ILE A 20 6.20 12.58 -4.47
N ASP A 21 6.90 13.41 -3.70
CA ASP A 21 8.36 13.44 -3.67
C ASP A 21 8.95 12.08 -3.24
N VAL A 22 10.02 11.65 -3.91
CA VAL A 22 10.63 10.33 -3.70
C VAL A 22 11.10 10.15 -2.24
N ASN A 23 11.71 11.16 -1.63
CA ASN A 23 12.22 11.06 -0.26
C ASN A 23 11.06 10.97 0.76
N LYS A 24 9.92 11.59 0.46
CA LYS A 24 8.72 11.49 1.29
C LYS A 24 8.05 10.13 1.14
N LEU A 25 8.05 9.57 -0.07
CA LEU A 25 7.58 8.20 -0.30
C LEU A 25 8.42 7.20 0.49
N GLU A 26 9.74 7.30 0.46
CA GLU A 26 10.64 6.43 1.23
C GLU A 26 10.41 6.55 2.74
N LYS A 27 10.25 7.78 3.25
CA LYS A 27 9.89 8.01 4.66
C LYS A 27 8.55 7.37 5.02
N LEU A 28 7.53 7.52 4.17
CA LEU A 28 6.24 6.87 4.39
C LEU A 28 6.37 5.35 4.37
N ALA A 29 7.09 4.79 3.40
CA ALA A 29 7.32 3.36 3.32
C ALA A 29 8.08 2.82 4.54
N ASN A 30 9.03 3.57 5.08
CA ASN A 30 9.68 3.26 6.35
C ASN A 30 8.71 3.32 7.54
N ILE A 31 7.89 4.38 7.65
CA ILE A 31 6.88 4.52 8.72
C ILE A 31 5.87 3.37 8.69
N PHE A 32 5.45 2.97 7.49
CA PHE A 32 4.55 1.85 7.28
C PHE A 32 5.26 0.49 7.38
N GLY A 33 6.57 0.46 7.62
CA GLY A 33 7.35 -0.77 7.76
C GLY A 33 7.41 -1.62 6.49
N LEU A 34 7.19 -1.02 5.31
CA LEU A 34 7.11 -1.72 4.03
C LEU A 34 8.44 -2.36 3.60
N TYR A 35 9.55 -2.00 4.25
CA TYR A 35 10.88 -2.58 4.04
C TYR A 35 11.36 -3.40 5.25
N ASN A 36 10.55 -3.58 6.29
CA ASN A 36 10.92 -4.44 7.42
C ASN A 36 11.07 -5.89 6.91
N PRO A 37 12.17 -6.59 7.21
CA PRO A 37 12.34 -8.00 6.88
C PRO A 37 11.12 -8.88 7.22
N ASP A 38 10.44 -8.60 8.34
CA ASP A 38 9.25 -9.36 8.74
C ASP A 38 8.03 -9.02 7.88
N PHE A 39 7.91 -7.78 7.40
CA PHE A 39 6.88 -7.40 6.43
C PHE A 39 7.11 -8.10 5.08
N ILE A 40 8.36 -8.14 4.60
CA ILE A 40 8.70 -8.84 3.35
C ILE A 40 8.37 -10.34 3.45
N LYS A 41 8.78 -11.00 4.55
CA LYS A 41 8.41 -12.41 4.81
C LYS A 41 6.89 -12.61 4.86
N SER A 42 6.16 -11.69 5.49
CA SER A 42 4.70 -11.74 5.53
C SER A 42 4.09 -11.61 4.13
N LEU A 43 4.63 -10.71 3.29
CA LEU A 43 4.17 -10.51 1.93
C LEU A 43 4.39 -11.76 1.06
N GLU A 44 5.59 -12.35 1.12
CA GLU A 44 5.92 -13.60 0.42
C GLU A 44 4.98 -14.74 0.84
N LYS A 45 4.71 -14.85 2.15
CA LYS A 45 3.75 -15.82 2.68
C LYS A 45 2.34 -15.57 2.15
N SER A 46 1.86 -14.31 2.17
CA SER A 46 0.56 -13.95 1.63
C SER A 46 0.45 -14.24 0.13
N GLU A 47 1.50 -14.00 -0.66
CA GLU A 47 1.52 -14.34 -2.08
C GLU A 47 1.43 -15.85 -2.31
N LYS A 48 2.18 -16.64 -1.52
CA LYS A 48 2.10 -18.10 -1.56
C LYS A 48 0.72 -18.61 -1.18
N ASP A 49 0.12 -18.08 -0.12
CA ASP A 49 -1.21 -18.46 0.33
C ASP A 49 -2.27 -18.10 -0.73
N TYR A 50 -2.15 -16.94 -1.38
CA TYR A 50 -3.01 -16.55 -2.50
C TYR A 50 -2.91 -17.54 -3.67
N LYS A 51 -1.68 -17.87 -4.11
CA LYS A 51 -1.43 -18.84 -5.19
C LYS A 51 -1.96 -20.24 -4.86
N GLN A 52 -1.97 -20.61 -3.58
CA GLN A 52 -2.49 -21.89 -3.10
C GLN A 52 -4.02 -21.87 -2.85
N GLY A 53 -4.70 -20.75 -3.10
CA GLY A 53 -6.14 -20.62 -2.84
C GLY A 53 -6.50 -20.51 -1.36
N LYS A 54 -5.51 -20.28 -0.48
CA LYS A 54 -5.68 -20.15 0.97
C LYS A 54 -6.07 -18.73 1.37
N TYR A 55 -7.15 -18.22 0.79
CA TYR A 55 -7.70 -16.93 1.13
C TYR A 55 -9.23 -17.00 1.21
N LYS A 56 -9.81 -16.15 2.05
CA LYS A 56 -11.27 -16.00 2.17
C LYS A 56 -11.67 -14.64 1.63
N LYS A 57 -12.70 -14.62 0.77
CA LYS A 57 -13.34 -13.35 0.38
C LYS A 57 -14.17 -12.85 1.56
N ILE A 58 -13.89 -11.63 2.01
CA ILE A 58 -14.71 -10.90 2.96
C ILE A 58 -15.45 -9.79 2.21
N LYS A 59 -16.69 -9.50 2.58
CA LYS A 59 -17.47 -8.40 2.00
C LYS A 59 -17.12 -7.06 2.64
N SER A 60 -16.65 -7.06 3.89
CA SER A 60 -16.21 -5.86 4.58
C SER A 60 -15.15 -6.14 5.64
N LEU A 61 -14.41 -5.10 6.03
CA LEU A 61 -13.44 -5.18 7.14
C LEU A 61 -14.09 -5.45 8.50
N LYS A 62 -15.42 -5.29 8.64
CA LYS A 62 -16.14 -5.66 9.86
C LYS A 62 -16.29 -7.18 10.04
N GLU A 63 -15.97 -7.96 9.00
CA GLU A 63 -16.06 -9.43 8.99
C GLU A 63 -14.73 -10.12 9.33
N LEU A 64 -13.68 -9.34 9.59
CA LEU A 64 -12.38 -9.79 10.11
C LEU A 64 -12.45 -9.92 11.64
#